data_AF-A0A1G7HEQ9-F1
#
_entry.id   AF-A0A1G7HEQ9-F1
#
_cell.length_a   1.000
_cell.length_b   1.000
_cell.length_c   1.000
_cell.angle_alpha   90.00
_cell.angle_beta   90.00
_cell.angle_gamma   90.00
#
_symmetry.space_group_name_H-M   'P 1'
#
loop_
_entity.id
_entity.type
_entity.pdbx_description
1 polymer ?
#
loop_
_entity_poly.entity_id
_entity_poly.type
_entity_poly.pdbx_seq_one_letter_code
_entity_poly.pdbx_strand_id
1 'polypeptide(L)'
;MIEFPLENQLLKAKYDYDAKYARIHKRLMEKDPLTDSKLKLIEALKGLKSAVDKEILQNTKLLENESYVEKMMMLLVVSQFKKEQKIDINTIDVRRTNSSIAKEYRNEYKGYVA
;
A
#
# COMPACT_ATOMS: atom_id res chain seq x y z
N MET A 1 18.86 5.92 -8.68
CA MET A 1 19.40 5.70 -7.32
C MET A 1 19.69 4.22 -7.21
N ILE A 2 20.95 3.81 -7.09
CA ILE A 2 21.32 2.39 -6.91
C ILE A 2 21.07 2.09 -5.43
N GLU A 3 20.03 1.31 -5.14
CA GLU A 3 19.62 0.97 -3.77
C GLU A 3 20.32 -0.32 -3.34
N PHE A 4 20.92 -0.34 -2.15
CA PHE A 4 21.74 -1.47 -1.72
C PHE A 4 20.88 -2.67 -1.27
N PRO A 5 21.33 -3.94 -1.47
CA PRO A 5 20.59 -5.13 -1.06
C PRO A 5 20.16 -5.16 0.41
N LEU A 6 20.97 -4.59 1.32
CA LEU A 6 20.66 -4.54 2.75
C LEU A 6 19.52 -3.57 3.08
N GLU A 7 19.50 -2.39 2.45
CA GLU A 7 18.42 -1.40 2.63
C GLU A 7 17.08 -1.98 2.20
N ASN A 8 17.09 -2.78 1.13
CA ASN A 8 15.92 -3.54 0.68
C ASN A 8 15.44 -4.57 1.71
N GLN A 9 16.36 -5.30 2.34
CA GLN A 9 16.02 -6.28 3.38
C GLN A 9 15.44 -5.60 4.62
N LEU A 10 16.04 -4.49 5.06
CA LEU A 10 15.54 -3.72 6.20
C LEU A 10 14.17 -3.10 5.91
N LEU A 11 13.93 -2.64 4.68
CA LEU A 11 12.61 -2.11 4.31
C LEU A 11 11.54 -3.22 4.29
N LYS A 12 11.85 -4.40 3.74
CA LYS A 12 10.95 -5.56 3.77
C LYS A 12 10.64 -5.99 5.21
N ALA A 13 11.63 -6.00 6.10
CA ALA A 13 11.45 -6.36 7.49
C ALA A 13 10.45 -5.43 8.22
N LYS A 14 10.30 -4.17 7.79
CA LYS A 14 9.30 -3.24 8.33
C LYS A 14 7.85 -3.61 7.95
N TYR A 15 7.67 -4.48 6.97
CA TYR A 15 6.39 -4.92 6.43
C TYR A 15 6.20 -6.43 6.57
N ASP A 16 6.76 -7.04 7.62
CA ASP A 16 6.68 -8.48 7.87
C ASP A 16 7.15 -9.33 6.68
N TYR A 17 8.20 -8.84 6.00
CA TYR A 17 8.77 -9.41 4.78
C TYR A 17 7.84 -9.42 3.56
N ASP A 18 6.73 -8.69 3.61
CA ASP A 18 5.86 -8.48 2.47
C ASP A 18 6.50 -7.54 1.45
N ALA A 19 7.04 -8.12 0.39
CA ALA A 19 7.74 -7.40 -0.66
C ALA A 19 6.84 -6.39 -1.39
N LYS A 20 5.52 -6.62 -1.45
CA LYS A 20 4.60 -5.69 -2.15
C LYS A 20 4.52 -4.35 -1.43
N TYR A 21 4.48 -4.37 -0.11
CA TYR A 21 4.45 -3.15 0.71
C TYR A 21 5.78 -2.39 0.69
N ALA A 22 6.91 -3.10 0.58
CA ALA A 22 8.20 -2.45 0.32
C ALA A 22 8.22 -1.74 -1.05
N ARG A 23 7.66 -2.35 -2.11
CA ARG A 23 7.54 -1.70 -3.43
C ARG A 23 6.61 -0.49 -3.40
N ILE A 24 5.46 -0.63 -2.76
CA ILE A 24 4.50 0.48 -2.59
C ILE A 24 5.16 1.63 -1.84
N HIS A 25 5.85 1.36 -0.73
CA HIS A 25 6.57 2.40 0.02
C HIS A 25 7.51 3.21 -0.87
N LYS A 26 8.39 2.53 -1.63
CA LYS A 26 9.34 3.20 -2.52
C LYS A 26 8.63 4.06 -3.55
N ARG A 27 7.62 3.49 -4.21
CA ARG A 27 6.84 4.20 -5.23
C ARG A 27 6.19 5.47 -4.71
N LEU A 28 5.74 5.46 -3.45
CA LEU A 28 5.13 6.62 -2.79
C LEU A 28 6.16 7.66 -2.32
N MET A 29 7.46 7.37 -2.38
CA MET A 29 8.56 8.26 -1.97
C MET A 29 9.37 8.83 -3.16
N GLU A 30 9.13 8.39 -4.40
CA GLU A 30 10.02 8.71 -5.54
C GLU A 30 9.91 10.12 -6.11
N LYS A 31 8.74 10.52 -6.63
CA LYS A 31 8.59 11.77 -7.41
C LYS A 31 7.90 12.90 -6.66
N ASP A 32 7.11 12.56 -5.65
CA ASP A 32 6.30 13.48 -4.85
C ASP A 32 5.88 12.75 -3.57
N PRO A 33 6.73 12.74 -2.53
CA PRO A 33 6.49 11.99 -1.31
C PRO A 33 5.16 12.36 -0.66
N LEU A 34 4.36 11.35 -0.31
CA LEU A 34 3.08 11.58 0.40
C LEU A 34 3.24 12.30 1.75
N THR A 35 4.42 12.18 2.36
CA THR A 35 4.75 12.79 3.64
C THR A 35 6.25 12.81 3.85
N ASP A 36 6.74 13.83 4.55
CA ASP A 36 8.13 13.87 5.02
C ASP A 36 8.38 12.93 6.22
N SER A 37 7.31 12.45 6.87
CA SER A 37 7.41 11.56 8.02
C SER A 37 7.44 10.09 7.58
N LYS A 38 8.66 9.54 7.49
CA LYS A 38 8.89 8.11 7.22
C LYS A 38 8.13 7.20 8.18
N LEU A 39 8.07 7.56 9.48
CA LEU A 39 7.37 6.78 10.49
C LEU A 39 5.86 6.74 10.23
N LYS A 40 5.23 7.90 9.97
CA LYS A 40 3.79 7.94 9.65
C LYS A 40 3.45 7.15 8.39
N LEU A 41 4.30 7.20 7.35
CA LEU A 41 4.10 6.42 6.15
C LEU A 41 4.15 4.91 6.43
N ILE A 42 5.11 4.46 7.25
CA ILE A 42 5.22 3.05 7.65
C ILE A 42 3.96 2.60 8.39
N GLU A 43 3.54 3.35 9.41
CA GLU A 43 2.36 3.00 10.20
C GLU A 43 1.06 3.05 9.38
N ALA A 44 0.92 4.03 8.48
CA ALA A 44 -0.22 4.10 7.56
C ALA A 44 -0.28 2.88 6.62
N LEU A 45 0.87 2.49 6.06
CA LEU A 45 0.96 1.34 5.16
C LEU A 45 0.74 0.02 5.91
N LYS A 46 1.22 -0.14 7.14
CA LYS A 46 0.94 -1.31 7.98
C LYS A 46 -0.54 -1.41 8.31
N GLY A 47 -1.17 -0.32 8.75
CA GLY A 47 -2.60 -0.28 9.02
C GLY A 47 -3.42 -0.61 7.77
N LEU A 48 -2.99 -0.10 6.61
CA LEU A 48 -3.64 -0.39 5.34
C LEU A 48 -3.47 -1.86 4.92
N LYS A 49 -2.31 -2.46 5.13
CA LYS A 49 -2.08 -3.89 4.94
C LYS A 49 -3.07 -4.72 5.74
N SER A 50 -3.10 -4.52 7.05
CA SER A 50 -3.99 -5.27 7.94
C SER A 50 -5.46 -5.11 7.54
N ALA A 51 -5.87 -3.90 7.15
CA ALA A 51 -7.25 -3.65 6.71
C ALA A 51 -7.59 -4.35 5.39
N VAL A 52 -6.73 -4.26 4.38
CA VAL A 52 -6.95 -4.90 3.07
C VAL A 52 -6.93 -6.42 3.20
N ASP A 53 -5.94 -6.97 3.92
CA ASP A 53 -5.82 -8.41 4.14
C ASP A 53 -7.07 -8.98 4.83
N LYS A 54 -7.66 -8.23 5.77
CA LYS A 54 -8.90 -8.61 6.45
C LYS A 54 -10.08 -8.71 5.49
N GLU A 55 -10.28 -7.73 4.61
CA GLU A 55 -11.37 -7.75 3.62
C GLU A 55 -11.20 -8.90 2.63
N ILE A 56 -9.97 -9.13 2.15
CA ILE A 56 -9.65 -10.22 1.20
C ILE A 56 -9.82 -11.58 1.85
N LEU A 57 -9.44 -11.75 3.12
CA LEU A 57 -9.62 -12.99 3.86
C LEU A 57 -11.10 -13.38 3.96
N GLN A 58 -12.01 -12.39 4.05
CA GLN A 58 -13.44 -12.64 4.09
C GLN A 58 -14.00 -13.14 2.75
N ASN A 59 -13.48 -12.62 1.63
CA ASN A 59 -13.89 -13.07 0.30
C ASN A 59 -12.81 -12.78 -0.76
N THR A 60 -11.96 -13.76 -1.06
CA THR A 60 -10.88 -13.58 -2.03
C THR A 60 -11.36 -13.26 -3.44
N LYS A 61 -12.58 -13.68 -3.82
CA LYS A 61 -13.19 -13.37 -5.13
C LYS A 61 -13.49 -11.88 -5.32
N LEU A 62 -13.43 -11.06 -4.25
CA LEU A 62 -13.56 -9.61 -4.39
C LEU A 62 -12.52 -9.04 -5.38
N LEU A 63 -11.35 -9.67 -5.49
CA LEU A 63 -10.26 -9.23 -6.36
C LEU A 63 -10.58 -9.39 -7.86
N GLU A 64 -11.61 -10.16 -8.20
CA GLU A 64 -12.14 -10.29 -9.56
C GLU A 64 -12.97 -9.06 -9.98
N ASN A 65 -13.51 -8.31 -9.01
CA ASN A 65 -14.32 -7.12 -9.27
C ASN A 65 -13.49 -5.84 -9.06
N GLU A 66 -12.86 -5.36 -10.13
CA GLU A 66 -11.96 -4.22 -10.08
C GLU A 66 -12.62 -2.94 -9.53
N SER A 67 -13.86 -2.64 -9.92
CA SER A 67 -14.56 -1.45 -9.45
C SER A 67 -14.84 -1.49 -7.95
N TYR A 68 -15.16 -2.68 -7.41
CA TYR A 68 -15.37 -2.86 -5.99
C TYR A 68 -14.04 -2.68 -5.22
N VAL A 69 -12.98 -3.34 -5.66
CA VAL A 69 -11.63 -3.26 -5.05
C VAL A 69 -11.16 -1.81 -4.99
N GLU A 70 -11.30 -1.08 -6.09
CA GLU A 70 -10.86 0.31 -6.15
C GLU A 70 -11.62 1.20 -5.15
N LYS A 71 -12.94 1.04 -5.04
CA LYS A 71 -13.75 1.81 -4.08
C LYS A 71 -13.39 1.46 -2.63
N MET A 72 -13.28 0.16 -2.33
CA MET A 72 -12.91 -0.34 -1.02
C MET A 72 -11.53 0.21 -0.60
N MET A 73 -10.52 0.04 -1.45
CA MET A 73 -9.15 0.46 -1.16
C MET A 73 -9.03 1.99 -1.03
N MET A 74 -9.76 2.78 -1.82
CA MET A 74 -9.81 4.24 -1.61
C MET A 74 -10.31 4.62 -0.21
N LEU A 75 -11.37 3.98 0.28
CA LEU A 75 -11.91 4.22 1.63
C LEU A 75 -10.88 3.83 2.71
N LEU A 76 -10.20 2.70 2.53
CA LEU A 76 -9.17 2.25 3.46
C LEU A 76 -7.94 3.18 3.46
N VAL A 77 -7.50 3.67 2.29
CA VAL A 77 -6.41 4.66 2.19
C VAL A 77 -6.77 5.92 2.97
N VAL A 78 -7.96 6.49 2.75
CA VAL A 78 -8.41 7.67 3.50
C VAL A 78 -8.47 7.40 4.99
N SER A 79 -8.96 6.22 5.40
CA SER A 79 -9.01 5.84 6.81
C SER A 79 -7.62 5.83 7.44
N GLN A 80 -6.68 5.10 6.85
CA GLN A 80 -5.38 4.85 7.47
C GLN A 80 -4.45 6.07 7.37
N PHE A 81 -4.42 6.75 6.22
CA PHE A 81 -3.50 7.87 6.02
C PHE A 81 -4.05 9.15 6.64
N LYS A 82 -5.29 9.52 6.32
CA LYS A 82 -5.86 10.81 6.73
C LYS A 82 -6.44 10.76 8.13
N LYS A 83 -7.21 9.72 8.49
CA LYS A 83 -7.90 9.67 9.79
C LYS A 83 -6.98 9.18 10.91
N GLU A 84 -6.27 8.07 10.72
CA GLU A 84 -5.40 7.50 11.76
C GLU A 84 -4.08 8.26 11.86
N GLN A 85 -3.29 8.32 10.78
CA GLN A 85 -1.93 8.87 10.81
C GLN A 85 -1.85 10.39 10.62
N LYS A 86 -2.98 11.05 10.35
CA LYS A 86 -3.08 12.50 10.11
C LYS A 86 -2.06 12.97 9.06
N ILE A 87 -1.93 12.22 7.97
CA ILE A 87 -1.19 12.61 6.78
C ILE A 87 -2.15 13.42 5.90
N ASP A 88 -1.74 14.62 5.52
CA ASP A 88 -2.54 15.46 4.63
C ASP A 88 -2.42 14.99 3.19
N ILE A 89 -3.24 13.99 2.84
CA ILE A 89 -3.35 13.48 1.48
C ILE A 89 -4.55 14.12 0.77
N ASN A 90 -4.34 14.49 -0.49
CA ASN A 90 -5.39 14.96 -1.37
C ASN A 90 -5.99 13.82 -2.23
N THR A 91 -6.95 14.14 -3.10
CA THR A 91 -7.61 13.14 -3.95
C THR A 91 -6.65 12.46 -4.94
N ILE A 92 -5.62 13.18 -5.42
CA ILE A 92 -4.60 12.64 -6.33
C ILE A 92 -3.75 11.59 -5.59
N ASP A 93 -3.34 11.90 -4.36
CA ASP A 93 -2.60 11.00 -3.48
C ASP A 93 -3.36 9.72 -3.16
N VAL A 94 -4.65 9.86 -2.83
CA VAL A 94 -5.54 8.71 -2.59
C VAL A 94 -5.57 7.81 -3.82
N ARG A 95 -5.81 8.37 -5.01
CA ARG A 95 -5.87 7.59 -6.26
C ARG A 95 -4.53 6.92 -6.59
N ARG A 96 -3.42 7.64 -6.43
CA ARG A 96 -2.07 7.10 -6.68
C ARG A 96 -1.74 5.92 -5.77
N THR A 97 -2.07 6.06 -4.48
CA THR A 97 -1.89 5.00 -3.48
C THR A 97 -2.78 3.80 -3.80
N ASN A 98 -4.06 4.06 -4.08
CA ASN A 98 -5.05 3.06 -4.46
C ASN A 98 -4.61 2.24 -5.68
N SER A 99 -4.20 2.90 -6.77
CA SER A 99 -3.74 2.22 -7.99
C SER A 99 -2.48 1.37 -7.76
N SER A 100 -1.59 1.81 -6.87
CA SER A 100 -0.38 1.05 -6.53
C SER A 100 -0.73 -0.23 -5.78
N ILE A 101 -1.61 -0.14 -4.79
CA ILE A 101 -2.02 -1.27 -3.95
C ILE A 101 -2.89 -2.26 -4.72
N ALA A 102 -3.91 -1.78 -5.43
CA ALA A 102 -4.79 -2.62 -6.23
C ALA A 102 -4.01 -3.42 -7.29
N LYS A 103 -2.97 -2.81 -7.87
CA LYS A 103 -2.08 -3.51 -8.81
C LYS A 103 -1.31 -4.65 -8.13
N GLU A 104 -0.70 -4.39 -6.98
CA GLU A 104 0.08 -5.40 -6.24
C GLU A 104 -0.80 -6.59 -5.81
N TYR A 105 -1.95 -6.34 -5.21
CA TYR A 105 -2.86 -7.41 -4.76
C TYR A 105 -3.43 -8.22 -5.95
N ARG A 106 -3.77 -7.57 -7.07
CA ARG A 106 -4.22 -8.30 -8.27
C ARG A 106 -3.12 -9.13 -8.90
N ASN A 107 -1.89 -8.63 -8.93
CA ASN A 107 -0.75 -9.38 -9.45
C ASN A 107 -0.49 -10.63 -8.61
N GLU A 108 -0.46 -10.47 -7.28
CA GLU A 108 -0.30 -11.59 -6.34
C GLU A 108 -1.43 -12.63 -6.52
N TYR A 109 -2.69 -12.18 -6.61
CA TYR A 109 -3.84 -13.05 -6.80
C TYR A 109 -3.80 -13.84 -8.13
N LYS A 110 -3.33 -13.21 -9.21
CA LYS A 110 -3.18 -13.87 -10.51
C LYS A 110 -1.94 -14.76 -10.60
N GLY A 111 -1.17 -14.90 -9.53
CA GLY A 111 0.08 -15.66 -9.51
C GLY A 111 1.22 -14.98 -10.28
N TYR A 112 1.08 -13.70 -10.64
CA TYR A 112 2.18 -12.88 -11.14
C TYR A 112 3.06 -12.50 -9.94
N VAL A 113 3.83 -13.46 -9.45
CA VAL A 113 4.84 -13.19 -8.42
C VAL A 113 5.96 -12.41 -9.10
N ALA A 114 6.20 -11.19 -8.62
CA ALA A 114 7.33 -10.34 -9.00
C ALA A 114 8.30 -10.19 -7.82
#